data_AF-A0A6J5CNH5-F1
#
_entry.id   AF-A0A6J5CNH5-F1
#
_cell.length_a   1.000
_cell.length_b   1.000
_cell.length_c   1.000
_cell.angle_alpha   90.00
_cell.angle_beta   90.00
_cell.angle_gamma   90.00
#
_symmetry.space_group_name_H-M   'P 1'
#
loop_
_entity.id
_entity.type
_entity.pdbx_description
1 polymer ?
#
loop_
_entity_poly.entity_id
_entity_poly.type
_entity_poly.pdbx_seq_one_letter_code
_entity_poly.pdbx_strand_id
1 'polypeptide(L)'
;MPTSQFVRGQVLKCLFPYDNASDRPGPHPHYCLYVQDVEVQDKRFVMVCYGTSRLDPALLRAHSGMILSVRSPMIKGEMPGDVTHFVADHVALLPCNDDWIYGSFDARLDFVKESSRTKTPEHRRLYDAFVAFERVMKRAASDGMSLLIANGTVGLPPHITLR
;
A
#
# COMPACT_ATOMS: atom_id res chain seq x y z
N MET A 1 12.51 -1.10 19.70
CA MET A 1 11.63 -1.10 18.51
C MET A 1 12.45 -1.62 17.37
N PRO A 2 12.06 -2.72 16.69
CA PRO A 2 12.76 -3.10 15.47
C PRO A 2 12.62 -1.94 14.48
N THR A 3 13.73 -1.47 13.94
CA THR A 3 13.74 -0.48 12.88
C THR A 3 12.91 -1.04 11.72
N SER A 4 11.90 -0.29 11.29
CA SER A 4 11.13 -0.65 10.10
C SER A 4 12.09 -0.73 8.92
N GLN A 5 11.99 -1.81 8.15
CA GLN A 5 12.73 -1.97 6.90
C GLN A 5 12.28 -0.93 5.87
N PHE A 6 11.02 -0.52 5.96
CA PHE A 6 10.38 0.36 5.00
C PHE A 6 10.20 1.76 5.55
N VAL A 7 10.16 2.75 4.65
CA VAL A 7 10.02 4.16 5.00
C VAL A 7 8.68 4.72 4.55
N ARG A 8 8.19 5.73 5.27
CA ARG A 8 6.95 6.44 4.94
C ARG A 8 6.98 6.95 3.49
N GLY A 9 5.93 6.63 2.73
CA GLY A 9 5.82 7.01 1.32
C GLY A 9 6.59 6.11 0.35
N GLN A 10 7.16 4.99 0.83
CA GLN A 10 7.74 3.98 -0.05
C GLN A 10 6.66 3.21 -0.80
N VAL A 11 6.89 2.99 -2.09
CA VAL A 11 6.09 2.11 -2.94
C VAL A 11 6.82 0.78 -3.02
N LEU A 12 6.12 -0.27 -2.63
CA LEU A 12 6.60 -1.64 -2.66
C LEU A 12 6.02 -2.35 -3.88
N LYS A 13 6.68 -3.44 -4.28
CA LYS A 13 6.12 -4.38 -5.26
C LYS A 13 5.85 -5.68 -4.51
N CYS A 14 4.57 -6.06 -4.42
CA CYS A 14 4.09 -7.12 -3.53
C CYS A 14 3.24 -8.14 -4.29
N LEU A 15 3.24 -9.39 -3.82
CA LEU A 15 2.32 -10.42 -4.28
C LEU A 15 1.15 -10.50 -3.29
N PHE A 16 -0.09 -10.55 -3.79
CA PHE A 16 -1.29 -10.65 -2.96
C PHE A 16 -1.80 -12.08 -3.00
N PRO A 17 -2.35 -12.61 -1.89
CA PRO A 17 -3.03 -13.89 -1.96
C PRO A 17 -4.34 -13.72 -2.76
N TYR A 18 -4.69 -14.71 -3.57
CA TYR A 18 -6.00 -14.76 -4.22
C TYR A 18 -7.04 -15.36 -3.26
N ASP A 19 -8.31 -15.03 -3.48
CA ASP A 19 -9.45 -15.43 -2.63
C ASP A 19 -9.52 -16.94 -2.28
N ASN A 20 -8.90 -17.80 -3.10
CA ASN A 20 -8.90 -19.25 -2.95
C ASN A 20 -7.63 -19.83 -2.31
N ALA A 21 -6.63 -19.03 -1.94
CA ALA A 21 -5.41 -19.50 -1.28
C ALA A 21 -4.69 -18.37 -0.53
N SER A 22 -5.03 -18.17 0.75
CA SER A 22 -4.45 -17.16 1.64
C SER A 22 -3.03 -17.48 2.14
N ASP A 23 -2.57 -18.71 1.93
CA ASP A 23 -1.30 -19.24 2.43
C ASP A 23 -0.14 -19.07 1.45
N ARG A 24 -0.39 -18.63 0.23
CA ARG A 24 0.63 -18.48 -0.83
C ARG A 24 0.50 -17.15 -1.57
N PRO A 25 1.62 -16.59 -2.05
CA PRO A 25 1.59 -15.41 -2.90
C PRO A 25 0.87 -15.72 -4.21
N GLY A 26 0.11 -14.76 -4.71
CA GLY A 26 -0.51 -14.84 -6.02
C GLY A 26 0.51 -14.76 -7.16
N PRO A 27 0.16 -15.21 -8.38
CA PRO A 27 1.02 -15.15 -9.57
C PRO A 27 1.51 -13.77 -10.01
N HIS A 28 0.85 -12.67 -9.63
CA HIS A 28 1.10 -11.35 -10.22
C HIS A 28 1.47 -10.29 -9.17
N PRO A 29 2.56 -9.55 -9.40
CA PRO A 29 2.96 -8.47 -8.51
C PRO A 29 2.12 -7.21 -8.72
N HIS A 30 1.86 -6.51 -7.63
CA HIS A 30 1.17 -5.23 -7.59
C HIS A 30 2.05 -4.17 -6.92
N TYR A 31 1.89 -2.92 -7.35
CA TYR A 31 2.55 -1.78 -6.73
C TYR A 31 1.71 -1.32 -5.55
N CYS A 32 2.32 -1.14 -4.38
CA CYS A 32 1.59 -0.90 -3.15
C CYS A 32 2.25 0.20 -2.36
N LEU A 33 1.45 1.06 -1.73
CA LEU A 33 2.00 2.07 -0.85
C LEU A 33 2.18 1.49 0.56
N TYR A 34 3.39 1.59 1.10
CA TYR A 34 3.67 1.18 2.47
C TYR A 34 2.83 1.98 3.48
N VAL A 35 2.21 1.27 4.44
CA VAL A 35 1.44 1.87 5.53
C VAL A 35 2.21 1.77 6.85
N GLN A 36 2.46 0.54 7.32
CA GLN A 36 3.17 0.27 8.58
C GLN A 36 3.63 -1.19 8.68
N ASP A 37 4.61 -1.43 9.55
CA ASP A 37 5.01 -2.76 9.99
C ASP A 37 4.17 -3.19 11.19
N VAL A 38 3.90 -4.49 11.31
CA VAL A 38 3.27 -5.06 12.50
C VAL A 38 3.93 -6.37 12.89
N GLU A 39 3.99 -6.65 14.17
CA GLU A 39 4.52 -7.89 14.73
C GLU A 39 3.42 -8.62 15.51
N VAL A 40 3.17 -9.87 15.16
CA VAL A 40 2.17 -10.74 15.81
C VAL A 40 2.77 -12.12 16.00
N GLN A 41 2.75 -12.61 17.25
CA GLN A 41 3.28 -13.94 17.60
C GLN A 41 4.71 -14.17 17.05
N ASP A 42 5.61 -13.20 17.26
CA ASP A 42 7.00 -13.19 16.78
C ASP A 42 7.17 -13.24 15.24
N LYS A 43 6.10 -13.03 14.48
CA LYS A 43 6.12 -12.92 13.01
C LYS A 43 5.94 -11.46 12.60
N ARG A 44 6.76 -11.01 11.65
CA ARG A 44 6.69 -9.66 11.07
C ARG A 44 5.81 -9.66 9.82
N PHE A 45 4.89 -8.72 9.80
CA PHE A 45 4.01 -8.45 8.69
C PHE A 45 4.17 -6.99 8.25
N VAL A 46 3.82 -6.73 7.00
CA VAL A 46 3.70 -5.39 6.44
C VAL A 46 2.25 -5.14 6.05
N MET A 47 1.77 -3.95 6.34
CA MET A 47 0.49 -3.47 5.80
C MET A 47 0.75 -2.55 4.63
N VAL A 48 0.11 -2.86 3.51
CA VAL A 48 0.29 -2.16 2.24
C VAL A 48 -1.05 -1.81 1.62
N CYS A 49 -1.14 -0.61 1.07
CA CYS A 49 -2.30 -0.12 0.34
C CYS A 49 -2.15 -0.45 -1.15
N TYR A 50 -3.19 -1.04 -1.73
CA TYR A 50 -3.20 -1.44 -3.14
C TYR A 50 -3.01 -0.25 -4.09
N GLY A 51 -2.17 -0.44 -5.11
CA GLY A 51 -1.94 0.51 -6.18
C GLY A 51 -2.23 -0.09 -7.56
N THR A 52 -2.82 0.73 -8.44
CA THR A 52 -3.19 0.37 -9.81
C THR A 52 -2.91 1.50 -10.78
N SER A 53 -2.63 1.17 -12.04
CA SER A 53 -2.54 2.14 -13.14
C SER A 53 -3.90 2.41 -13.80
N ARG A 54 -4.97 1.70 -13.39
CA ARG A 54 -6.31 1.80 -13.98
C ARG A 54 -7.37 1.90 -12.88
N LEU A 55 -8.24 2.88 -13.01
CA LEU A 55 -9.46 2.99 -12.23
C LEU A 55 -10.62 2.43 -13.03
N ASP A 56 -10.92 1.15 -12.85
CA ASP A 56 -12.10 0.56 -13.48
C ASP A 56 -13.38 0.86 -12.68
N PRO A 57 -14.57 0.78 -13.31
CA PRO A 57 -15.82 1.06 -12.63
C PRO A 57 -16.15 0.12 -11.47
N ALA A 58 -15.63 -1.10 -11.44
CA ALA A 58 -15.88 -2.02 -10.34
C ALA A 58 -15.09 -1.60 -9.10
N LEU A 59 -13.82 -1.25 -9.25
CA LEU A 59 -13.00 -0.66 -8.19
C LEU A 59 -13.63 0.64 -7.67
N LEU A 60 -14.10 1.51 -8.57
CA LEU A 60 -14.79 2.76 -8.20
C LEU A 60 -16.08 2.55 -7.41
N ARG A 61 -16.78 1.42 -7.62
CA ARG A 61 -17.96 1.06 -6.82
C ARG A 61 -17.61 0.36 -5.52
N ALA A 62 -16.50 -0.36 -5.49
CA ALA A 62 -16.07 -1.16 -4.35
C ALA A 62 -15.31 -0.35 -3.31
N HIS A 63 -14.60 0.70 -3.70
CA HIS A 63 -13.97 1.59 -2.72
C HIS A 63 -15.02 2.45 -2.01
N SER A 64 -14.87 2.53 -0.71
CA SER A 64 -15.61 3.40 0.20
C SER A 64 -14.77 4.59 0.68
N GLY A 65 -13.47 4.58 0.35
CA GLY A 65 -12.47 5.51 0.85
C GLY A 65 -11.96 6.52 -0.18
N MET A 66 -10.74 6.99 0.09
CA MET A 66 -10.02 7.99 -0.69
C MET A 66 -9.09 7.31 -1.70
N ILE A 67 -8.92 7.89 -2.89
CA ILE A 67 -7.89 7.46 -3.86
C ILE A 67 -6.84 8.56 -3.98
N LEU A 68 -5.56 8.21 -3.76
CA LEU A 68 -4.43 9.09 -4.03
C LEU A 68 -3.86 8.78 -5.41
N SER A 69 -4.02 9.72 -6.34
CA SER A 69 -3.50 9.60 -7.71
C SER A 69 -2.20 10.37 -7.84
N VAL A 70 -1.11 9.69 -8.19
CA VAL A 70 0.23 10.26 -8.27
C VAL A 70 0.81 10.02 -9.66
N ARG A 71 1.23 11.10 -10.33
CA ARG A 71 1.91 11.00 -11.61
C ARG A 71 3.31 10.41 -11.42
N SER A 72 3.75 9.56 -12.33
CA SER A 72 5.06 8.88 -12.24
C SER A 72 6.25 9.82 -12.02
N PRO A 73 6.32 11.05 -12.59
CA PRO A 73 7.39 12.00 -12.28
C PRO A 73 7.47 12.46 -10.81
N MET A 74 6.38 12.27 -10.04
CA MET A 74 6.33 12.57 -8.60
C MET A 74 6.72 11.37 -7.72
N ILE A 75 7.07 10.24 -8.35
CA ILE A 75 7.54 9.02 -7.72
C ILE A 75 9.01 8.84 -8.14
N LYS A 76 9.92 8.91 -7.19
CA LYS A 76 11.32 8.57 -7.44
C LYS A 76 11.43 7.04 -7.51
N GLY A 77 11.86 6.53 -8.66
CA GLY A 77 11.90 5.10 -8.98
C GLY A 77 11.22 4.83 -10.33
N GLU A 78 11.27 3.60 -10.82
CA GLU A 78 10.61 3.23 -12.06
C GLU A 78 9.18 2.74 -11.77
N MET A 79 8.19 3.47 -12.30
CA MET A 79 6.78 3.11 -12.21
C MET A 79 6.21 2.86 -13.61
N PRO A 80 5.38 1.83 -13.80
CA PRO A 80 4.73 1.63 -15.09
C PRO A 80 3.59 2.63 -15.31
N GLY A 81 3.56 3.21 -16.51
CA GLY A 81 2.51 4.15 -16.93
C GLY A 81 2.68 5.56 -16.38
N ASP A 82 1.70 6.42 -16.67
CA ASP A 82 1.79 7.86 -16.37
C ASP A 82 1.34 8.22 -14.96
N VAL A 83 0.43 7.42 -14.39
CA VAL A 83 -0.21 7.66 -13.09
C VAL A 83 -0.37 6.34 -12.35
N THR A 84 -0.06 6.37 -11.05
CA THR A 84 -0.40 5.31 -10.11
C THR A 84 -1.48 5.81 -9.15
N HIS A 85 -2.53 5.01 -8.97
CA HIS A 85 -3.64 5.28 -8.07
C HIS A 85 -3.55 4.33 -6.88
N PHE A 86 -3.44 4.88 -5.68
CA PHE A 86 -3.46 4.12 -4.42
C PHE A 86 -4.83 4.24 -3.77
N VAL A 87 -5.39 3.12 -3.30
CA VAL A 87 -6.78 3.03 -2.83
C VAL A 87 -6.82 2.83 -1.31
N ALA A 88 -7.13 3.90 -0.55
CA ALA A 88 -6.81 4.00 0.88
C ALA A 88 -7.40 2.91 1.78
N ASP A 89 -8.56 2.36 1.40
CA ASP A 89 -9.28 1.35 2.15
C ASP A 89 -8.96 -0.08 1.70
N HIS A 90 -8.20 -0.25 0.61
CA HIS A 90 -7.72 -1.55 0.12
C HIS A 90 -6.35 -1.85 0.72
N VAL A 91 -6.32 -2.03 2.04
CA VAL A 91 -5.10 -2.36 2.78
C VAL A 91 -5.01 -3.87 2.97
N ALA A 92 -3.91 -4.46 2.50
CA ALA A 92 -3.59 -5.86 2.74
C ALA A 92 -2.49 -6.00 3.78
N LEU A 93 -2.56 -7.10 4.53
CA LEU A 93 -1.52 -7.56 5.42
C LEU A 93 -0.72 -8.68 4.74
N LEU A 94 0.58 -8.53 4.61
CA LEU A 94 1.45 -9.52 3.96
C LEU A 94 2.60 -9.94 4.89
N PRO A 95 3.08 -11.19 4.83
CA PRO A 95 4.32 -11.58 5.48
C PRO A 95 5.49 -10.70 5.00
N CYS A 96 6.34 -10.26 5.92
CA CYS A 96 7.49 -9.42 5.59
C CYS A 96 8.71 -10.29 5.19
N ASN A 97 8.67 -10.90 4.00
CA ASN A 97 9.77 -11.66 3.43
C ASN A 97 9.79 -11.61 1.88
N ASP A 98 10.82 -12.18 1.27
CA ASP A 98 11.07 -12.12 -0.17
C ASP A 98 10.08 -12.95 -1.02
N ASP A 99 9.32 -13.87 -0.41
CA ASP A 99 8.26 -14.61 -1.12
C ASP A 99 7.05 -13.72 -1.43
N TRP A 100 6.88 -12.62 -0.69
CA TRP A 100 5.71 -11.73 -0.80
C TRP A 100 6.08 -10.33 -1.27
N ILE A 101 7.33 -9.90 -1.07
CA ILE A 101 7.79 -8.54 -1.34
C ILE A 101 9.06 -8.59 -2.17
N TYR A 102 9.07 -7.91 -3.31
CA TYR A 102 10.27 -7.78 -4.12
C TYR A 102 11.22 -6.75 -3.50
N GLY A 103 12.17 -7.22 -2.68
CA GLY A 103 13.13 -6.36 -1.96
C GLY A 103 14.03 -5.49 -2.85
N SER A 104 14.20 -5.85 -4.13
CA SER A 104 14.99 -5.07 -5.10
C SER A 104 14.24 -3.86 -5.68
N PHE A 105 12.94 -3.74 -5.41
CA PHE A 105 12.13 -2.63 -5.92
C PHE A 105 12.21 -1.42 -4.96
N ASP A 106 12.82 -0.34 -5.44
CA ASP A 106 12.94 0.91 -4.68
C ASP A 106 12.23 2.05 -5.43
N ALA A 107 10.99 2.30 -5.04
CA ALA A 107 10.25 3.48 -5.47
C ALA A 107 9.66 4.21 -4.26
N ARG A 108 9.49 5.53 -4.37
CA ARG A 108 9.02 6.37 -3.27
C ARG A 108 8.38 7.65 -3.76
N LEU A 109 7.36 8.11 -3.04
CA LEU A 109 6.73 9.40 -3.27
C LEU A 109 7.72 10.54 -2.94
N ASP A 110 8.17 11.29 -3.95
CA ASP A 110 9.23 12.28 -3.75
C ASP A 110 8.77 13.41 -2.82
N PHE A 111 7.51 13.81 -2.93
CA PHE A 111 6.90 14.88 -2.13
C PHE A 111 6.68 14.52 -0.64
N VAL A 112 6.88 13.25 -0.24
CA VAL A 112 6.82 12.86 1.19
C VAL A 112 8.11 13.21 1.92
N LYS A 113 9.24 13.32 1.19
CA LYS A 113 10.52 13.72 1.77
C LYS A 113 10.44 15.17 2.26
N GLU A 114 10.91 15.43 3.48
CA GLU A 114 10.87 16.77 4.08
C GLU A 114 11.56 17.85 3.22
N SER A 115 12.67 17.51 2.55
CA SER A 115 13.36 18.46 1.66
C SER A 115 12.64 18.73 0.34
N SER A 116 11.70 17.88 -0.06
CA SER A 116 11.00 18.00 -1.35
C SER A 116 9.55 18.49 -1.19
N ARG A 117 8.92 18.33 -0.01
CA ARG A 117 7.48 18.61 0.20
C ARG A 117 7.04 20.04 -0.15
N THR A 118 7.94 21.01 -0.07
CA THR A 118 7.66 22.43 -0.40
C THR A 118 8.32 22.91 -1.69
N LYS A 119 8.98 22.03 -2.44
CA LYS A 119 9.77 22.37 -3.63
C LYS A 119 8.94 23.06 -4.72
N THR A 120 7.69 22.66 -4.88
CA THR A 120 6.74 23.27 -5.82
C THR A 120 5.34 23.31 -5.21
N PRO A 121 4.41 24.14 -5.74
CA PRO A 121 3.01 24.13 -5.33
C PRO A 121 2.36 22.74 -5.46
N GLU A 122 2.72 21.99 -6.51
CA GLU A 122 2.22 20.63 -6.71
C GLU A 122 2.71 19.66 -5.64
N HIS A 123 3.98 19.74 -5.24
CA HIS A 123 4.52 18.90 -4.16
C HIS A 123 3.79 19.15 -2.84
N ARG A 124 3.51 20.42 -2.52
CA ARG A 124 2.77 20.79 -1.31
C ARG A 124 1.36 20.23 -1.34
N ARG A 125 0.64 20.42 -2.44
CA ARG A 125 -0.72 19.88 -2.63
C ARG A 125 -0.76 18.36 -2.50
N LEU A 126 0.20 17.66 -3.10
CA LEU A 126 0.29 16.21 -3.03
C LEU A 126 0.66 15.72 -1.63
N TYR A 127 1.52 16.44 -0.91
CA TYR A 127 1.84 16.16 0.48
C TYR A 127 0.61 16.29 1.37
N ASP A 128 -0.16 17.36 1.24
CA ASP A 128 -1.38 17.59 2.01
C ASP A 128 -2.43 16.49 1.72
N ALA A 129 -2.59 16.14 0.45
CA ALA A 129 -3.45 15.02 0.03
C ALA A 129 -2.97 13.68 0.62
N PHE A 130 -1.66 13.43 0.63
CA PHE A 130 -1.08 12.23 1.22
C PHE A 130 -1.27 12.18 2.74
N VAL A 131 -1.18 13.29 3.45
CA VAL A 131 -1.46 13.33 4.90
C VAL A 131 -2.92 12.96 5.19
N ALA A 132 -3.87 13.44 4.39
CA ALA A 132 -5.27 13.03 4.52
C ALA A 132 -5.46 11.53 4.19
N PHE A 133 -4.85 11.08 3.10
CA PHE A 133 -4.88 9.69 2.64
C PHE A 133 -4.28 8.72 3.67
N GLU A 134 -3.16 9.08 4.30
CA GLU A 134 -2.48 8.29 5.33
C GLU A 134 -3.36 8.03 6.54
N ARG A 135 -4.20 9.00 6.94
CA ARG A 135 -5.15 8.79 8.05
C ARG A 135 -6.19 7.72 7.71
N VAL A 136 -6.67 7.69 6.46
CA VAL A 136 -7.63 6.69 6.00
C VAL A 136 -6.97 5.30 5.94
N MET A 137 -5.78 5.21 5.35
CA MET A 137 -5.02 3.95 5.32
C MET A 137 -4.73 3.40 6.71
N LYS A 138 -4.32 4.24 7.66
CA LYS A 138 -4.03 3.78 9.04
C LYS A 138 -5.28 3.26 9.76
N ARG A 139 -6.45 3.82 9.46
CA ARG A 139 -7.72 3.29 9.97
C ARG A 139 -8.03 1.92 9.38
N ALA A 140 -7.94 1.78 8.06
CA ALA A 140 -8.15 0.49 7.39
C ALA A 140 -7.13 -0.58 7.84
N ALA A 141 -5.87 -0.17 8.07
CA ALA A 141 -4.82 -1.00 8.64
C ALA A 141 -5.19 -1.49 10.05
N SER A 142 -5.74 -0.62 10.91
CA SER A 142 -6.22 -1.02 12.24
C SER A 142 -7.33 -2.07 12.15
N ASP A 143 -8.27 -1.92 11.21
CA ASP A 143 -9.35 -2.89 11.01
C ASP A 143 -8.81 -4.25 10.52
N GLY A 144 -7.86 -4.22 9.58
CA GLY A 144 -7.14 -5.42 9.12
C GLY A 144 -6.34 -6.10 10.25
N MET A 145 -5.79 -5.31 11.18
CA MET A 145 -5.10 -5.83 12.35
C MET A 145 -6.02 -6.64 13.24
N SER A 146 -7.21 -6.08 13.52
CA SER A 146 -8.23 -6.75 14.33
C SER A 146 -8.66 -8.07 13.71
N LEU A 147 -8.77 -8.14 12.37
CA LEU A 147 -9.07 -9.39 11.67
C LEU A 147 -7.98 -10.43 11.84
N LEU A 148 -6.70 -10.08 11.60
CA LEU A 148 -5.59 -11.02 11.80
C LEU A 148 -5.58 -11.61 13.22
N ILE A 149 -5.77 -10.75 14.23
CA ILE A 149 -5.78 -11.18 15.64
C ILE A 149 -6.97 -12.12 15.90
N ALA A 150 -8.13 -11.84 15.32
CA ALA A 150 -9.35 -12.60 15.56
C ALA A 150 -9.37 -13.97 14.86
N ASN A 151 -8.84 -14.08 13.64
CA ASN A 151 -9.03 -15.26 12.80
C ASN A 151 -7.82 -15.66 11.94
N GLY A 152 -6.68 -14.98 12.06
CA GLY A 152 -5.46 -15.31 11.31
C GLY A 152 -5.47 -14.90 9.84
N THR A 153 -6.40 -14.02 9.41
CA THR A 153 -6.46 -13.59 8.00
C THR A 153 -5.22 -12.80 7.59
N VAL A 154 -4.52 -13.31 6.57
CA VAL A 154 -3.45 -12.64 5.82
C VAL A 154 -4.00 -12.28 4.44
N GLY A 155 -3.59 -11.14 3.89
CA GLY A 155 -4.08 -10.59 2.64
C GLY A 155 -5.09 -9.48 2.85
N LEU A 156 -6.09 -9.41 1.98
CA LEU A 156 -7.14 -8.40 2.04
C LEU A 156 -8.26 -8.83 2.99
N PRO A 157 -9.00 -7.86 3.56
CA PRO A 157 -10.24 -8.14 4.26
C PRO A 157 -11.24 -8.91 3.36
N PRO A 158 -12.06 -9.83 3.90
CA PRO A 158 -12.92 -10.73 3.11
C PRO A 158 -13.93 -10.07 2.14
N HIS A 159 -14.20 -8.78 2.30
CA HIS A 159 -15.12 -8.02 1.45
C HIS A 159 -14.40 -7.22 0.36
N ILE A 160 -13.07 -7.24 0.33
CA ILE A 160 -12.23 -6.53 -0.63
C ILE A 160 -11.58 -7.55 -1.55
N THR A 161 -11.75 -7.37 -2.86
CA THR A 161 -11.16 -8.25 -3.88
C THR A 161 -10.37 -7.42 -4.88
N LEU A 162 -9.19 -7.91 -5.26
CA LEU A 162 -8.43 -7.37 -6.38
C LEU A 162 -8.72 -8.26 -7.58
N ARG A 163 -9.55 -7.77 -8.49
CA ARG A 163 -9.89 -8.48 -9.73
C ARG A 163 -8.94 -8.06 -10.85
#